data_AF-A0A1C4QGM4-F1
#
_entry.id   AF-A0A1C4QGM4-F1
#
_cell.length_a   1.000
_cell.length_b   1.000
_cell.length_c   1.000
_cell.angle_alpha   90.00
_cell.angle_beta   90.00
_cell.angle_gamma   90.00
#
_symmetry.space_group_name_H-M   'P 1'
#
loop_
_entity.id
_entity.type
_entity.pdbx_description
1 polymer ?
#
loop_
_entity_poly.entity_id
_entity_poly.type
_entity_poly.pdbx_seq_one_letter_code
_entity_poly.pdbx_strand_id
1 'polypeptide(L)'
;METNGPTEEATVTQGDEHHVLLSADTNGDGKPDVWMTDTTGDGVADLYQFDTTGDGKIDVTVVEGAEEPGTDRLVVEGDGGHPQEA
;
A
#
# COMPACT_ATOMS: atom_id res chain seq x y z
N MET A 1 4.66 32.05 3.99
CA MET A 1 4.30 30.89 3.16
C MET A 1 4.75 29.66 3.93
N GLU A 2 3.80 28.80 4.24
CA GLU A 2 3.95 27.68 5.16
C GLU A 2 4.98 26.68 4.62
N THR A 3 5.71 26.08 5.56
CA THR A 3 6.81 25.16 5.32
C THR A 3 6.29 23.85 4.76
N ASN A 4 6.52 23.59 3.48
CA ASN A 4 6.52 22.23 2.93
C ASN A 4 7.68 21.49 3.59
N GLY A 5 7.42 20.91 4.77
CA GLY A 5 8.29 19.88 5.33
C GLY A 5 8.39 18.73 4.33
N PRO A 6 9.49 17.99 4.31
CA PRO A 6 9.59 16.84 3.43
C PRO A 6 8.52 15.85 3.88
N THR A 7 7.44 15.73 3.11
CA THR A 7 6.64 14.50 3.12
C THR A 7 7.65 13.42 2.78
N GLU A 8 7.89 12.50 3.70
CA GLU A 8 8.64 11.27 3.44
C GLU A 8 8.07 10.71 2.13
N GLU A 9 8.86 10.71 1.06
CA GLU A 9 8.33 10.53 -0.30
C GLU A 9 7.61 9.18 -0.37
N ALA A 10 6.28 9.23 -0.40
CA ALA A 10 5.48 8.03 -0.52
C ALA A 10 5.94 7.28 -1.78
N THR A 11 6.00 5.96 -1.70
CA THR A 11 6.40 5.13 -2.84
C THR A 11 5.46 5.43 -3.99
N VAL A 12 6.03 5.82 -5.13
CA VAL A 12 5.26 6.20 -6.31
C VAL A 12 4.48 4.98 -6.81
N THR A 13 3.15 5.08 -6.76
CA THR A 13 2.19 4.15 -7.32
C THR A 13 1.86 4.52 -8.77
N GLN A 14 1.15 3.65 -9.50
CA GLN A 14 0.82 3.93 -10.90
C GLN A 14 -0.21 5.06 -11.05
N GLY A 15 -1.07 5.25 -10.05
CA GLY A 15 -1.96 6.40 -9.96
C GLY A 15 -2.03 7.00 -8.56
N ASP A 16 -2.86 8.04 -8.43
CA ASP A 16 -3.03 8.82 -7.19
C ASP A 16 -4.32 8.45 -6.43
N GLU A 17 -5.10 7.49 -6.93
CA GLU A 17 -6.33 7.03 -6.30
C GLU A 17 -6.04 6.04 -5.18
N HIS A 18 -7.05 5.68 -4.38
CA HIS A 18 -6.87 4.74 -3.27
C HIS A 18 -8.14 3.92 -3.03
N HIS A 19 -8.45 3.02 -3.96
CA HIS A 19 -9.60 2.13 -3.89
C HIS A 19 -9.20 0.78 -3.30
N VAL A 20 -9.48 0.56 -2.02
CA VAL A 20 -9.27 -0.75 -1.39
C VAL A 20 -10.22 -1.76 -2.02
N LEU A 21 -9.66 -2.73 -2.75
CA LEU A 21 -10.40 -3.81 -3.39
C LEU A 21 -10.61 -4.99 -2.44
N LEU A 22 -9.63 -5.26 -1.59
CA LEU A 22 -9.65 -6.36 -0.62
C LEU A 22 -8.94 -5.94 0.66
N SER A 23 -9.55 -6.30 1.79
CA SER A 23 -8.85 -6.44 3.06
C SER A 23 -9.21 -7.78 3.70
N ALA A 24 -8.24 -8.40 4.38
CA ALA A 24 -8.43 -9.72 4.97
C ALA A 24 -7.69 -9.86 6.30
N ASP A 25 -8.40 -10.37 7.30
CA ASP A 25 -7.83 -10.94 8.53
C ASP A 25 -7.50 -12.41 8.26
N THR A 26 -6.21 -12.72 8.17
CA THR A 26 -5.68 -14.04 7.84
C THR A 26 -5.28 -14.84 9.07
N ASN A 27 -5.07 -14.18 10.20
CA ASN A 27 -4.60 -14.77 11.44
C ASN A 27 -5.73 -14.97 12.49
N GLY A 28 -6.87 -14.31 12.32
CA GLY A 28 -8.09 -14.42 13.12
C GLY A 28 -8.13 -13.54 14.38
N ASP A 29 -7.32 -12.49 14.46
CA ASP A 29 -7.27 -11.58 15.62
C ASP A 29 -8.29 -10.44 15.57
N GLY A 30 -9.04 -10.33 14.47
CA GLY A 30 -10.04 -9.30 14.24
C GLY A 30 -9.47 -8.02 13.62
N LYS A 31 -8.21 -8.01 13.20
CA LYS A 31 -7.58 -6.94 12.44
C LYS A 31 -7.21 -7.44 11.03
N PRO A 32 -7.35 -6.61 9.99
CA PRO A 32 -6.84 -6.96 8.68
C PRO A 32 -5.31 -7.10 8.70
N ASP A 33 -4.80 -8.17 8.10
CA ASP A 33 -3.37 -8.41 7.86
C ASP A 33 -2.93 -8.01 6.45
N VAL A 34 -3.88 -7.94 5.50
CA VAL A 34 -3.60 -7.76 4.07
C VAL A 34 -4.53 -6.73 3.48
N TRP A 35 -3.98 -5.85 2.63
CA TRP A 35 -4.73 -4.92 1.79
C TRP A 35 -4.27 -4.99 0.34
N MET A 36 -5.23 -4.88 -0.58
CA MET A 36 -5.00 -4.71 -2.02
C MET A 36 -5.75 -3.47 -2.47
N THR A 37 -5.01 -2.52 -3.04
CA THR A 37 -5.52 -1.21 -3.41
C THR A 37 -5.26 -0.95 -4.89
N ASP A 38 -6.29 -0.47 -5.58
CA ASP A 38 -6.22 0.07 -6.93
C ASP A 38 -6.06 1.59 -6.85
N THR A 39 -4.90 2.06 -7.31
CA THR A 39 -4.55 3.49 -7.37
C THR A 39 -4.81 4.10 -8.75
N THR A 40 -5.16 3.28 -9.73
CA THR A 40 -5.37 3.69 -11.13
C THR A 40 -6.83 3.82 -11.52
N GLY A 41 -7.72 3.14 -10.79
CA GLY A 41 -9.16 3.11 -11.02
C GLY A 41 -9.60 2.11 -12.10
N ASP A 42 -8.71 1.22 -12.54
CA ASP A 42 -9.00 0.24 -13.59
C ASP A 42 -9.60 -1.08 -13.05
N GLY A 43 -9.69 -1.21 -11.73
CA GLY A 43 -10.19 -2.38 -11.03
C GLY A 43 -9.14 -3.46 -10.78
N VAL A 44 -7.86 -3.19 -11.03
CA VAL A 44 -6.73 -4.06 -10.74
C VAL A 44 -5.87 -3.42 -9.65
N ALA A 45 -5.54 -4.18 -8.60
CA ALA A 45 -4.67 -3.67 -7.56
C ALA A 45 -3.22 -3.54 -8.05
N ASP A 46 -2.62 -2.39 -7.79
CA ASP A 46 -1.21 -2.08 -8.03
C ASP A 46 -0.45 -1.76 -6.73
N LEU A 47 -1.16 -1.64 -5.60
CA LEU A 47 -0.58 -1.47 -4.27
C LEU A 47 -1.02 -2.61 -3.34
N TYR A 48 -0.06 -3.27 -2.71
CA TYR A 48 -0.29 -4.40 -1.81
C TYR A 48 0.43 -4.18 -0.49
N GLN A 49 -0.25 -4.41 0.63
CA GLN A 49 0.29 -4.14 1.95
C GLN A 49 0.01 -5.28 2.92
N PHE A 50 0.97 -5.53 3.80
CA PHE A 50 0.98 -6.68 4.69
C PHE A 50 1.41 -6.28 6.11
N ASP A 51 0.60 -6.62 7.10
CA ASP A 51 1.00 -6.77 8.50
C ASP A 51 1.42 -8.24 8.71
N THR A 52 2.73 -8.45 8.82
CA THR A 52 3.32 -9.79 8.96
C THR A 52 3.51 -10.18 10.42
N THR A 53 3.37 -9.23 11.33
CA THR A 53 3.57 -9.42 12.78
C THR A 53 2.25 -9.51 13.56
N GLY A 54 1.14 -9.06 12.97
CA GLY A 54 -0.18 -9.00 13.59
C GLY A 54 -0.27 -7.91 14.66
N ASP A 55 0.52 -6.84 14.55
CA ASP A 55 0.51 -5.74 15.53
C ASP A 55 -0.45 -4.59 15.14
N GLY A 56 -1.09 -4.72 13.97
CA GLY A 56 -1.99 -3.75 13.36
C GLY A 56 -1.26 -2.68 12.55
N LYS A 57 0.02 -2.84 12.25
CA LYS A 57 0.79 -1.94 11.39
C LYS A 57 1.32 -2.68 10.18
N ILE A 58 1.50 -1.93 9.11
CA ILE A 58 2.03 -2.48 7.87
C ILE A 58 3.54 -2.62 8.00
N ASP A 59 4.02 -3.84 7.83
CA ASP A 59 5.43 -4.18 7.85
C ASP A 59 6.05 -4.10 6.45
N VAL A 60 5.26 -4.39 5.41
CA VAL A 60 5.74 -4.47 4.03
C VAL A 60 4.71 -3.89 3.08
N THR A 61 5.19 -3.05 2.17
CA THR A 61 4.44 -2.50 1.05
C THR A 61 5.07 -2.95 -0.26
N VAL A 62 4.25 -3.39 -1.20
CA VAL A 62 4.64 -3.81 -2.53
C VAL A 62 3.87 -2.96 -3.54
N VAL A 63 4.59 -2.32 -4.44
CA VAL A 63 4.03 -1.50 -5.51
C VAL A 63 4.40 -2.12 -6.85
N GLU A 64 3.41 -2.32 -7.70
CA GLU A 64 3.61 -2.63 -9.10
C GLU A 64 3.89 -1.32 -9.85
N GLY A 65 5.05 -1.26 -10.51
CA GLY A 65 5.61 -0.05 -11.08
C GLY A 65 4.91 0.41 -12.36
N ALA A 66 4.92 1.73 -12.55
CA ALA A 66 4.15 2.44 -13.58
C ALA A 66 4.68 2.29 -15.03
N GLU A 67 5.90 1.77 -15.23
CA GLU A 67 6.51 1.76 -16.56
C GLU A 67 5.99 0.60 -17.42
N GLU A 68 5.86 -0.61 -16.85
CA GLU A 68 5.26 -1.77 -17.51
C GLU A 68 4.61 -2.72 -16.48
N PRO A 69 3.33 -3.11 -16.64
CA PRO A 69 2.66 -4.01 -15.70
C PRO A 69 3.38 -5.37 -15.64
N GLY A 70 3.85 -5.73 -14.45
CA GLY A 70 4.54 -7.00 -14.16
C GLY A 70 6.06 -7.02 -14.39
N THR A 71 6.68 -5.90 -14.74
CA THR A 71 8.13 -5.84 -15.02
C THR A 71 8.94 -5.21 -13.90
N ASP A 72 8.36 -4.22 -13.20
CA ASP A 72 9.03 -3.49 -12.12
C ASP A 72 8.20 -3.57 -10.84
N ARG A 73 8.63 -4.41 -9.90
CA ARG A 73 8.01 -4.51 -8.58
C ARG A 73 8.90 -3.90 -7.53
N LEU A 74 8.41 -2.87 -6.86
CA LEU A 74 9.08 -2.24 -5.73
C LEU A 74 8.58 -2.87 -4.43
N VAL A 75 9.49 -3.26 -3.55
CA VAL A 75 9.17 -3.74 -2.20
C VAL A 75 9.83 -2.80 -1.20
N VAL A 76 9.04 -2.27 -0.28
CA VAL A 76 9.47 -1.31 0.74
C VAL A 76 9.05 -1.81 2.12
N GLU A 77 9.90 -1.61 3.11
CA GLU A 77 9.58 -1.88 4.51
C GLU A 77 8.69 -0.76 5.08
N GLY A 78 7.72 -1.13 5.90
CA GLY A 78 6.68 -0.24 6.42
C GLY A 78 5.53 0.00 5.45
N ASP A 79 4.74 1.03 5.71
CA ASP A 79 3.58 1.42 4.90
C ASP A 79 3.94 2.15 3.60
N GLY A 80 5.22 2.48 3.38
CA GLY A 80 5.66 3.15 2.15
C GLY A 80 5.06 4.55 1.95
N GLY A 81 4.54 5.19 3.00
CA GLY A 81 3.82 6.46 2.92
C GLY A 81 2.33 6.30 2.57
N HIS A 82 1.81 5.06 2.58
CA HIS A 82 0.42 4.70 2.31
C HIS A 82 -0.23 4.11 3.58
N PRO A 83 -0.62 4.93 4.57
CA PRO A 83 -1.21 4.42 5.80
C PRO A 83 -2.62 3.85 5.54
N GLN A 84 -2.90 2.66 6.09
CA GLN A 84 -4.25 2.11 6.14
C GLN A 84 -4.90 2.47 7.48
N GLU A 85 -6.13 2.99 7.43
CA GLU A 85 -6.94 3.18 8.63
C GLU A 85 -7.57 1.84 9.02
N ALA A 86 -7.32 1.39 10.26
CA ALA A 86 -7.92 0.19 10.86
C ALA A 86 -9.24 0.51 11.58
#